data_AF-A0A383CBV7-F1
#
_entry.id   AF-A0A383CBV7-F1
#
_cell.length_a   1.000
_cell.length_b   1.000
_cell.length_c   1.000
_cell.angle_alpha   90.00
_cell.angle_beta   90.00
_cell.angle_gamma   90.00
#
_symmetry.space_group_name_H-M   'P 1'
#
loop_
_entity.id
_entity.type
_entity.pdbx_description
1 polymer ?
#
loop_
_entity_poly.entity_id
_entity_poly.type
_entity_poly.pdbx_seq_one_letter_code
_entity_poly.pdbx_strand_id
1 'polypeptide(L)' 'MFSSFLTSCDKNEETLYRWETSSGWEWKYYGQGTYTFSDGRKFKGKWKDGKPWNGTVYDKDGNVTSKYVNGELHK' A
#
# COMPACT_ATOMS: atom_id res chain seq x y z
N MET A 1 -6.12 -13.73 -23.59
CA MET A 1 -6.98 -12.52 -23.62
C MET A 1 -7.03 -11.95 -22.21
N PHE A 2 -6.33 -10.84 -21.96
CA PHE A 2 -6.42 -10.12 -20.69
C PHE A 2 -7.64 -9.20 -20.77
N SER A 3 -8.76 -9.64 -20.19
CA SER A 3 -9.97 -8.82 -20.15
C SER A 3 -9.87 -7.88 -18.96
N SER A 4 -9.35 -6.68 -19.22
CA SER A 4 -9.33 -5.56 -18.30
C SER A 4 -10.72 -4.91 -18.31
N PHE A 5 -11.56 -5.21 -17.31
CA PHE A 5 -12.75 -4.41 -17.04
C PHE A 5 -12.37 -3.28 -16.09
N LEU A 6 -12.21 -2.08 -16.64
CA LEU A 6 -12.09 -0.83 -15.89
C LEU A 6 -13.47 -0.46 -15.34
N THR A 7 -13.75 -0.83 -14.09
CA THR A 7 -14.81 -0.17 -13.31
C THR A 7 -14.19 1.04 -12.62
N SER A 8 -14.52 2.22 -13.13
CA SER A 8 -14.22 3.51 -12.49
C SER A 8 -14.66 3.49 -11.03
N CYS A 9 -13.71 3.61 -10.12
CA CYS A 9 -13.95 3.92 -8.72
C CYS A 9 -12.86 4.88 -8.30
N ASP A 10 -13.22 6.11 -7.90
CA ASP A 10 -12.33 7.01 -7.17
C ASP A 10 -11.92 6.34 -5.85
N LYS A 11 -10.93 5.45 -5.91
CA LYS A 11 -10.33 4.75 -4.78
C LYS A 11 -8.85 4.64 -5.08
N ASN A 12 -8.08 5.48 -4.40
CA ASN A 12 -6.62 5.47 -4.35
C ASN A 12 -6.11 4.02 -4.43
N GLU A 13 -5.26 3.74 -5.40
CA GLU A 13 -4.92 2.45 -6.02
C GLU A 13 -4.47 1.30 -5.07
N GLU A 14 -5.36 0.84 -4.19
CA GLU A 14 -5.19 -0.33 -3.34
C GLU A 14 -5.51 -1.60 -4.14
N THR A 15 -4.53 -2.10 -4.88
CA THR A 15 -4.74 -3.29 -5.72
C THR A 15 -4.67 -4.54 -4.85
N LEU A 16 -5.84 -5.07 -4.51
CA LEU A 16 -6.01 -6.36 -3.84
C LEU A 16 -5.83 -7.49 -4.86
N TYR A 17 -4.72 -8.23 -4.76
CA TYR A 17 -4.50 -9.43 -5.55
C TYR A 17 -4.84 -10.68 -4.74
N ARG A 18 -5.53 -11.63 -5.38
CA ARG A 18 -5.79 -12.96 -4.84
C ARG A 18 -4.62 -13.87 -5.22
N TRP A 19 -3.90 -14.40 -4.24
CA TRP A 19 -2.77 -15.31 -4.45
C TRP A 19 -3.12 -16.72 -3.96
N GLU A 20 -2.75 -17.74 -4.74
CA GLU A 20 -2.91 -19.14 -4.34
C GLU A 20 -1.64 -19.62 -3.61
N THR A 21 -1.81 -20.07 -2.37
CA THR A 21 -0.76 -20.70 -1.58
C THR A 21 -1.09 -22.18 -1.40
N SER A 22 -0.10 -22.96 -0.98
CA SER A 22 -0.30 -24.37 -0.59
C SER A 22 -1.35 -24.56 0.53
N SER A 23 -1.70 -23.47 1.23
CA SER A 23 -2.68 -23.42 2.32
C SER A 23 -4.04 -22.82 1.90
N GLY A 24 -4.22 -22.42 0.64
CA GLY A 24 -5.46 -21.80 0.11
C GLY A 24 -5.26 -20.39 -0.46
N TRP A 25 -6.34 -19.60 -0.50
CA TRP A 25 -6.35 -18.27 -1.12
C TRP A 25 -6.07 -17.17 -0.10
N GLU A 26 -5.05 -16.36 -0.36
CA GLU A 26 -4.74 -15.16 0.44
C GLU A 26 -4.98 -13.88 -0.37
N TRP A 27 -5.57 -12.88 0.27
CA TRP A 27 -5.69 -11.54 -0.29
C TRP A 27 -4.49 -10.71 0.13
N LYS A 28 -3.73 -10.20 -0.83
CA LYS A 28 -2.56 -9.38 -0.59
C LYS A 28 -2.69 -8.03 -1.26
N TYR A 29 -2.34 -6.98 -0.54
CA TYR A 29 -2.30 -5.63 -1.07
C TYR A 29 -0.99 -5.40 -1.82
N TYR A 30 -1.12 -4.94 -3.06
CA TYR A 30 -0.03 -4.40 -3.85
C TYR A 30 -0.47 -3.06 -4.47
N GLY A 31 0.51 -2.24 -4.87
CA GLY A 31 0.24 -0.99 -5.56
C GLY A 31 0.62 0.22 -4.74
N GLN A 32 0.23 1.40 -5.19
CA GLN A 32 0.61 2.68 -4.59
C GLN A 32 -0.61 3.28 -3.89
N GLY A 33 -0.44 3.76 -2.68
CA GLY A 33 -1.56 4.27 -1.89
C GLY A 33 -1.14 5.29 -0.86
N THR A 34 -2.13 6.03 -0.39
CA THR A 34 -1.99 6.88 0.79
C THR A 34 -2.85 6.28 1.90
N TYR A 35 -2.21 5.78 2.95
CA TYR A 35 -2.88 5.26 4.12
C TYR A 35 -2.91 6.33 5.20
N THR A 36 -4.11 6.67 5.68
CA THR A 36 -4.27 7.60 6.80
C THR A 36 -4.49 6.77 8.06
N PHE A 37 -3.60 6.93 9.03
CA PHE A 37 -3.70 6.28 10.32
C PHE A 37 -4.77 6.96 11.18
N SER A 38 -5.35 6.24 12.13
CA SER A 38 -6.32 6.78 13.08
C SER A 38 -5.76 7.86 14.00
N ASP A 39 -4.43 7.94 14.14
CA ASP A 39 -3.71 8.98 14.87
C ASP A 39 -3.48 10.27 14.07
N GLY A 40 -3.91 10.32 12.81
CA GLY A 40 -3.75 11.47 11.92
C GLY A 40 -2.46 11.48 11.09
N ARG A 41 -1.55 10.51 11.29
CA ARG A 41 -0.40 10.31 10.42
C ARG A 41 -0.84 9.82 9.05
N LYS A 42 -0.02 10.07 8.03
CA LYS A 42 -0.28 9.64 6.66
C LYS A 42 0.93 8.92 6.11
N PHE A 43 0.77 7.68 5.68
CA PHE A 43 1.78 7.00 4.86
C PHE A 43 1.44 7.20 3.40
N LYS A 44 2.39 7.69 2.61
CA LYS A 44 2.27 7.75 1.14
C LYS A 44 3.35 6.88 0.53
N GLY A 45 2.95 5.84 -0.18
CA GLY A 45 3.92 4.90 -0.74
C GLY A 45 3.33 3.69 -1.43
N LYS A 46 4.22 2.78 -1.80
CA LYS A 46 3.95 1.50 -2.42
C LYS A 46 3.88 0.41 -1.37
N TRP A 47 2.89 -0.46 -1.54
CA TRP A 47 2.66 -1.67 -0.79
C TRP A 47 3.05 -2.88 -1.63
N LYS A 48 3.63 -3.88 -0.97
CA LYS A 48 3.98 -5.17 -1.56
C LYS A 48 3.70 -6.24 -0.52
N ASP A 49 2.96 -7.28 -0.89
CA ASP A 49 2.60 -8.38 0.01
C ASP A 49 1.89 -7.91 1.30
N GLY A 50 1.07 -6.85 1.23
CA GLY A 50 0.41 -6.28 2.41
C GLY A 50 1.31 -5.47 3.34
N LYS A 51 2.57 -5.22 2.96
CA LYS A 51 3.54 -4.45 3.75
C LYS A 51 4.04 -3.21 3.00
N PRO A 52 4.44 -2.14 3.70
CA PRO A 52 5.00 -0.95 3.08
C PRO A 52 6.34 -1.31 2.44
N TRP A 53 6.44 -1.13 1.12
CA TRP A 53 7.64 -1.41 0.32
C TRP A 53 8.45 -0.15 0.07
N ASN A 54 7.82 0.92 -0.42
CA ASN A 54 8.53 2.16 -0.73
C ASN A 54 7.64 3.35 -0.42
N GLY A 55 7.91 4.12 0.63
CA GLY A 55 7.02 5.20 1.02
C GLY A 55 7.55 6.08 2.13
N THR A 56 6.79 7.10 2.47
CA THR A 56 7.15 8.03 3.53
C THR A 56 5.97 8.19 4.46
N VAL A 57 6.21 8.15 5.77
CA VAL A 57 5.24 8.46 6.80
C VAL A 57 5.40 9.93 7.16
N TYR A 58 4.29 10.64 7.07
CA TYR A 58 4.12 12.02 7.44
C TYR A 58 3.31 12.07 8.74
N ASP A 59 3.67 12.99 9.63
CA ASP A 59 2.83 13.32 10.78
C ASP A 59 1.63 14.18 10.38
N LYS A 60 0.71 14.42 11.31
CA LYS A 60 -0.42 15.35 11.16
C LYS A 60 0.02 16.76 10.73
N ASP A 61 1.24 17.15 11.11
CA ASP A 61 1.86 18.43 10.79
C ASP A 61 2.59 18.42 9.43
N GLY A 62 2.61 17.27 8.74
CA GLY A 62 3.30 17.10 7.45
C GLY A 62 4.80 16.80 7.56
N ASN A 63 5.33 16.63 8.76
CA ASN A 63 6.74 16.28 8.98
C ASN A 63 7.01 14.82 8.64
N VAL A 64 8.12 14.55 7.95
CA VAL A 64 8.55 13.18 7.65
C VAL A 64 9.09 12.53 8.92
N THR A 65 8.48 11.41 9.31
CA THR A 65 8.87 10.65 10.52
C THR A 65 9.64 9.38 10.17
N SER A 66 9.30 8.74 9.04
CA SER A 66 9.85 7.46 8.62
C SER A 66 9.85 7.35 7.10
N LYS A 67 10.88 6.74 6.51
CA LYS A 67 10.93 6.41 5.09
C LYS A 67 11.14 4.91 4.90
N TYR A 68 10.40 4.29 4.01
CA TYR A 68 10.55 2.89 3.64
C TYR A 68 11.17 2.83 2.25
N VAL A 69 12.24 2.04 2.10
CA VAL A 69 12.91 1.79 0.82
C VAL A 69 13.08 0.29 0.67
N ASN A 70 12.47 -0.29 -0.36
CA ASN A 70 12.48 -1.74 -0.64
C ASN A 70 12.07 -2.64 0.55
N GLY A 71 11.13 -2.16 1.37
CA GLY A 71 10.63 -2.86 2.55
C GLY A 71 11.41 -2.56 3.83
N GLU A 72 12.52 -1.84 3.74
CA GLU A 72 13.35 -1.48 4.90
C GLU A 72 13.05 -0.07 5.38
N LEU A 73 12.90 0.10 6.69
CA LEU A 73 12.78 1.40 7.32
C LEU A 73 14.14 2.10 7.29
N HIS A 74 14.20 3.20 6.56
CA HIS A 74 15.27 4.17 6.55
C HIS A 74 14.84 5.37 7.41
N LYS A 75 15.51 5.55 8.55
CA LYS A 75 15.23 6.61 9.54
C LYS A 75 16.40 7.58 9.60
#